data_AF-A0AAW9SB69-F1
#
_entry.id   AF-A0AAW9SB69-F1
#
_cell.length_a   1.000
_cell.length_b   1.000
_cell.length_c   1.000
_cell.angle_alpha   90.00
_cell.angle_beta   90.00
_cell.angle_gamma   90.00
#
_symmetry.space_group_name_H-M   'P 1'
#
loop_
_entity.id
_entity.type
_entity.pdbx_description
1 polymer ?
#
loop_
_entity_poly.entity_id
_entity_poly.type
_entity_poly.pdbx_seq_one_letter_code
_entity_poly.pdbx_strand_id
1 'polypeptide(L)'
;MTLARKTPLRAKTRIKPVSDKRRKHRSSAAGQADLDYMRRVKALPCCACGKHGPTDAHHCRDLPDFNERGLYTRLPGAGSKSGDRDTIPLCGGPSGCHSLFHKNRAEFHRRHGKDYGFIAPTRAALSSMEIDF
;
A
#
# COMPACT_ATOMS: atom_id res chain seq x y z
N MET A 1 -36.25 -24.78 -20.15
CA MET A 1 -35.30 -25.63 -20.91
C MET A 1 -33.88 -25.21 -20.58
N THR A 2 -33.14 -26.01 -19.82
CA THR A 2 -31.74 -25.74 -19.46
C THR A 2 -30.81 -26.25 -20.56
N LEU A 3 -30.11 -25.36 -21.25
CA LEU A 3 -29.08 -25.71 -22.22
C LEU A 3 -27.84 -26.25 -21.48
N ALA A 4 -27.85 -27.54 -21.15
CA ALA A 4 -26.68 -28.21 -20.61
C ALA A 4 -25.64 -28.43 -21.73
N ARG A 5 -24.48 -27.77 -21.64
CA ARG A 5 -23.36 -28.03 -22.55
C ARG A 5 -22.81 -29.44 -22.30
N LYS A 6 -22.64 -30.21 -23.38
CA LYS A 6 -22.13 -31.61 -23.35
C LYS A 6 -20.64 -31.74 -22.98
N THR A 7 -19.87 -30.65 -23.07
CA THR A 7 -18.41 -30.68 -22.83
C THR A 7 -18.01 -29.59 -21.85
N PRO A 8 -17.27 -29.92 -20.77
CA PRO A 8 -16.76 -28.92 -19.84
C PRO A 8 -15.73 -28.01 -20.54
N LEU A 9 -15.75 -26.72 -20.19
CA LEU A 9 -14.78 -25.76 -20.71
C LEU A 9 -13.38 -26.15 -20.23
N ARG A 10 -12.49 -26.52 -21.16
CA ARG A 10 -11.07 -26.71 -20.88
C ARG A 10 -10.31 -25.46 -21.27
N ALA A 11 -9.59 -24.87 -20.32
CA ALA A 11 -8.69 -23.76 -20.60
C ALA A 11 -7.56 -24.23 -21.53
N LYS A 12 -7.41 -23.60 -22.70
CA LYS A 12 -6.36 -23.93 -23.67
C LYS A 12 -4.97 -23.47 -23.23
N THR A 13 -4.90 -22.49 -22.35
CA THR A 13 -3.66 -21.87 -21.89
C THR A 13 -3.67 -21.71 -20.37
N ARG A 14 -2.50 -21.93 -19.75
CA ARG A 14 -2.31 -21.66 -18.32
C ARG A 14 -2.43 -20.16 -18.08
N ILE A 15 -3.29 -19.76 -17.13
CA ILE A 15 -3.37 -18.38 -16.66
C ILE A 15 -2.03 -18.03 -16.01
N LYS A 16 -1.37 -16.99 -16.54
CA LYS A 16 -0.11 -16.48 -15.97
C LYS A 16 -0.39 -15.93 -14.56
N PRO A 17 0.48 -16.19 -13.57
CA PRO A 17 0.28 -15.67 -12.20
C PRO A 17 0.41 -14.13 -12.12
N VAL A 18 1.13 -13.52 -13.06
CA VAL A 18 1.33 -12.08 -13.15
C VAL A 18 1.15 -11.67 -14.61
N SER A 19 0.39 -10.60 -14.86
CA SER A 19 0.21 -10.06 -16.21
C SER A 19 1.51 -9.50 -16.77
N ASP A 20 1.68 -9.59 -18.09
CA ASP A 20 2.88 -9.08 -18.76
C ASP A 20 3.06 -7.57 -18.51
N LYS A 21 1.95 -6.81 -18.45
CA LYS A 21 1.93 -5.39 -18.07
C LYS A 21 2.57 -5.16 -16.70
N ARG A 22 2.15 -5.93 -15.68
CA ARG A 22 2.66 -5.78 -14.31
C ARG A 22 4.13 -6.21 -14.21
N ARG A 23 4.52 -7.26 -14.95
CA ARG A 23 5.92 -7.70 -15.04
C ARG A 23 6.81 -6.62 -15.65
N LYS A 24 6.41 -6.06 -16.80
CA LYS A 24 7.15 -4.98 -17.48
C LYS A 24 7.27 -3.73 -16.59
N HIS A 25 6.21 -3.35 -15.88
CA HIS A 25 6.27 -2.23 -14.93
C HIS A 25 7.25 -2.50 -13.79
N ARG A 26 7.23 -3.69 -13.19
CA ARG A 26 8.15 -4.03 -12.09
C ARG A 26 9.61 -3.98 -12.52
N SER A 27 9.93 -4.33 -13.77
CA SER A 27 11.30 -4.27 -14.29
C SER A 27 11.70 -2.90 -14.83
N SER A 28 10.79 -1.92 -14.90
CA SER A 28 11.12 -0.58 -15.40
C SER A 28 11.86 0.23 -14.33
N ALA A 29 12.57 1.28 -14.76
CA ALA A 29 13.24 2.20 -13.84
C ALA A 29 12.27 2.83 -12.82
N ALA A 30 11.08 3.24 -13.26
CA ALA A 30 10.04 3.77 -12.37
C ALA A 30 9.57 2.73 -11.34
N GLY A 31 9.34 1.48 -11.77
CA GLY A 31 8.94 0.42 -10.86
C GLY A 31 10.03 0.05 -9.85
N GLN A 32 11.31 0.09 -10.24
CA GLN A 32 12.43 -0.09 -9.32
C GLN A 32 12.54 1.07 -8.32
N ALA A 33 12.39 2.31 -8.78
CA ALA A 33 12.39 3.47 -7.91
C ALA A 33 11.25 3.41 -6.87
N ASP A 34 10.07 2.92 -7.25
CA ASP A 34 8.94 2.71 -6.34
C ASP A 34 9.22 1.61 -5.30
N LEU A 35 9.90 0.53 -5.71
CA LEU A 35 10.37 -0.50 -4.78
C LEU A 35 11.42 0.06 -3.80
N ASP A 36 12.33 0.91 -4.27
CA ASP A 36 13.33 1.60 -3.42
C ASP A 36 12.66 2.53 -2.41
N TYR A 37 11.66 3.29 -2.85
CA TYR A 37 10.87 4.12 -1.96
C TYR A 37 10.21 3.29 -0.85
N MET A 38 9.50 2.22 -1.21
CA MET A 38 8.86 1.35 -0.23
C MET A 38 9.88 0.67 0.69
N ARG A 39 11.09 0.33 0.20
CA ARG A 39 12.18 -0.17 1.04
C ARG A 39 12.61 0.85 2.08
N ARG A 40 12.74 2.13 1.71
CA ARG A 40 13.07 3.22 2.64
C ARG A 40 11.94 3.48 3.63
N VAL A 41 10.68 3.45 3.19
CA VAL A 41 9.51 3.52 4.10
C VAL A 41 9.63 2.45 5.18
N LYS A 42 9.94 1.20 4.82
CA LYS A 42 10.08 0.09 5.78
C LYS A 42 11.25 0.24 6.77
N ALA A 43 12.17 1.17 6.54
CA ALA A 43 13.25 1.47 7.47
C ALA A 43 12.84 2.51 8.53
N LEU A 44 11.75 3.25 8.29
CA LEU A 44 11.23 4.22 9.25
C LEU A 44 10.52 3.53 10.42
N PRO A 45 10.50 4.16 11.61
CA PRO A 45 9.67 3.72 12.73
C PRO A 45 8.19 3.78 12.36
N CYS A 46 7.35 3.04 13.09
CA CYS A 46 5.91 3.05 12.87
C CYS A 46 5.36 4.47 13.05
N CYS A 47 4.73 5.05 12.02
CA CYS A 47 4.22 6.41 12.09
C CYS A 47 3.02 6.55 13.05
N ALA A 48 2.31 5.45 13.33
CA ALA A 48 1.13 5.47 14.20
C ALA A 48 1.48 5.36 15.69
N CYS A 49 2.50 4.57 16.06
CA CYS A 49 2.82 4.29 17.47
C CYS A 49 4.28 4.53 17.87
N GLY A 50 5.13 4.98 16.94
CA GLY A 50 6.54 5.30 17.18
C GLY A 50 7.46 4.08 17.37
N LYS A 51 6.92 2.85 17.40
CA LYS A 51 7.74 1.65 17.62
C LYS A 51 8.82 1.50 16.55
N HIS A 52 10.07 1.41 16.99
CA HIS A 52 11.22 1.01 16.17
C HIS A 52 11.23 -0.51 15.96
N GLY A 53 11.67 -0.94 14.78
CA GLY A 53 11.68 -2.34 14.36
C GLY A 53 11.21 -2.48 12.91
N PRO A 54 11.10 -3.71 12.37
CA PRO A 54 10.66 -3.90 11.01
C PRO A 54 9.24 -3.38 10.83
N THR A 55 9.08 -2.36 9.98
CA THR A 55 7.77 -1.87 9.55
C THR A 55 7.42 -2.44 8.18
N ASP A 56 6.13 -2.49 7.91
CA ASP A 56 5.58 -2.82 6.61
C ASP A 56 5.21 -1.54 5.87
N ALA A 57 5.35 -1.56 4.54
CA ALA A 57 4.83 -0.50 3.67
C ALA A 57 3.31 -0.68 3.52
N HIS A 58 2.55 0.05 4.34
CA HIS A 58 1.09 0.06 4.29
C HIS A 58 0.62 1.03 3.20
N HIS A 59 -0.09 0.55 2.19
CA HIS A 59 -0.74 1.43 1.22
C HIS A 59 -1.97 2.07 1.84
N CYS A 60 -1.99 3.39 1.95
CA CYS A 60 -3.13 4.10 2.52
C CYS A 60 -4.45 3.75 1.79
N ARG A 61 -5.52 3.62 2.55
CA ARG A 61 -6.85 3.21 2.07
C ARG A 61 -7.95 4.19 2.48
N ASP A 62 -7.70 5.17 3.35
CA ASP A 62 -8.73 6.14 3.69
C ASP A 62 -8.90 7.13 2.54
N LEU A 63 -10.14 7.26 2.07
CA LEU A 63 -10.48 8.28 1.09
C LEU A 63 -10.54 9.61 1.84
N PRO A 64 -9.75 10.62 1.41
CA PRO A 64 -9.76 11.92 2.05
C PRO A 64 -10.94 12.77 1.54
N ASP A 65 -11.20 13.86 2.25
CA ASP A 65 -12.17 14.87 1.83
C ASP A 65 -11.75 15.53 0.50
N PHE A 66 -12.69 16.18 -0.19
CA PHE A 66 -12.48 16.67 -1.55
C PHE A 66 -11.25 17.57 -1.69
N ASN A 67 -11.04 18.46 -0.73
CA ASN A 67 -9.91 19.41 -0.68
C ASN A 67 -8.56 18.74 -0.32
N GLU A 68 -8.56 17.53 0.23
CA GLU A 68 -7.37 16.81 0.66
C GLU A 68 -6.93 15.71 -0.33
N ARG A 69 -7.67 15.53 -1.44
CA ARG A 69 -7.37 14.51 -2.46
C ARG A 69 -6.00 14.67 -3.11
N GLY A 70 -5.45 15.89 -3.13
CA GLY A 70 -4.12 16.19 -3.66
C GLY A 70 -2.96 15.54 -2.89
N LEU A 71 -3.21 14.98 -1.70
CA LEU A 71 -2.20 14.25 -0.93
C LEU A 71 -1.70 12.97 -1.63
N TYR A 72 -2.58 12.34 -2.42
CA TYR A 72 -2.33 11.05 -3.05
C TYR A 72 -1.75 11.20 -4.46
N THR A 73 -0.73 10.39 -4.76
CA THR A 73 -0.32 10.16 -6.17
C THR A 73 -1.36 9.33 -6.92
N ARG A 74 -2.04 8.42 -6.21
CA ARG A 74 -3.23 7.73 -6.71
C ARG A 74 -4.20 7.49 -5.56
N LEU A 75 -5.42 8.02 -5.70
CA LEU A 75 -6.48 7.80 -4.71
C LEU A 75 -6.80 6.30 -4.54
N PRO A 76 -7.04 5.84 -3.30
CA PRO A 76 -7.58 4.53 -3.05
C PRO A 76 -9.04 4.45 -3.52
N GLY A 77 -9.49 3.25 -3.88
CA GLY A 77 -10.86 3.01 -4.34
C GLY A 77 -11.32 1.59 -4.09
N ALA A 78 -12.55 1.28 -4.50
CA ALA A 78 -13.10 -0.08 -4.38
C ALA A 78 -12.21 -1.07 -5.15
N GLY A 79 -11.51 -1.94 -4.43
CA GLY A 79 -10.60 -2.94 -5.01
C GLY A 79 -9.24 -2.40 -5.48
N SER A 80 -8.94 -1.11 -5.29
CA SER A 80 -7.65 -0.51 -5.67
C SER A 80 -6.92 0.07 -4.46
N LYS A 81 -5.64 -0.25 -4.35
CA LYS A 81 -4.73 0.37 -3.38
C LYS A 81 -4.28 1.74 -3.88
N SER A 82 -3.90 2.62 -2.95
CA SER A 82 -3.19 3.87 -3.28
C SER A 82 -1.88 3.62 -4.03
N GLY A 83 -1.22 4.70 -4.47
CA GLY A 83 0.08 4.62 -5.13
C GLY A 83 1.17 4.00 -4.25
N ASP A 84 2.27 3.56 -4.86
CA ASP A 84 3.41 3.04 -4.09
C ASP A 84 4.10 4.17 -3.29
N ARG A 85 4.03 5.42 -3.76
CA ARG A 85 4.47 6.65 -3.07
C ARG A 85 3.50 7.19 -2.03
N ASP A 86 2.37 6.52 -1.82
CA ASP A 86 1.37 6.82 -0.80
C ASP A 86 1.40 5.76 0.31
N THR A 87 2.55 5.08 0.47
CA THR A 87 2.77 4.10 1.54
C THR A 87 3.33 4.75 2.80
N ILE A 88 2.90 4.23 3.95
CA ILE A 88 3.33 4.68 5.28
C ILE A 88 3.91 3.50 6.07
N PRO A 89 4.83 3.75 7.02
CA PRO A 89 5.42 2.69 7.84
C PRO A 89 4.48 2.32 8.98
N LEU A 90 3.97 1.09 8.98
CA LEU A 90 3.22 0.55 10.13
C LEU A 90 3.92 -0.68 10.68
N CYS A 91 3.99 -0.81 12.02
CA CYS A 91 4.54 -2.02 12.62
C CYS A 91 3.67 -3.25 12.28
N GLY A 92 4.35 -4.33 11.87
CA GLY A 92 3.73 -5.58 11.48
C GLY A 92 3.39 -6.49 12.67
N GLY A 93 3.02 -7.74 12.36
CA GLY A 93 2.67 -8.77 13.34
C GLY A 93 1.19 -8.76 13.77
N PRO A 94 0.74 -9.78 14.52
CA PRO A 94 -0.69 -9.99 14.82
C PRO A 94 -1.36 -8.85 15.59
N SER A 95 -0.59 -8.17 16.45
CA SER A 95 -0.99 -7.05 17.30
C SER A 95 -0.40 -5.70 16.83
N GLY A 96 0.27 -5.66 15.69
CA GLY A 96 0.84 -4.43 15.13
C GLY A 96 -0.22 -3.50 14.53
N CYS A 97 0.16 -2.23 14.35
CA CYS A 97 -0.67 -1.19 13.76
C CYS A 97 -1.17 -1.56 12.35
N HIS A 98 -0.36 -2.25 11.55
CA HIS A 98 -0.76 -2.71 10.21
C HIS A 98 -1.93 -3.71 10.28
N SER A 99 -1.83 -4.70 11.19
CA SER A 99 -2.91 -5.66 11.44
C SER A 99 -4.14 -4.97 12.02
N LEU A 100 -3.96 -4.02 12.94
CA LEU A 100 -5.05 -3.28 13.54
C LEU A 100 -5.85 -2.51 12.49
N PHE A 101 -5.17 -1.82 11.56
CA PHE A 101 -5.83 -1.10 10.47
C PHE A 101 -6.69 -2.04 9.61
N HIS A 102 -6.17 -3.22 9.25
CA HIS A 102 -6.89 -4.15 8.39
C HIS A 102 -8.02 -4.93 9.09
N LYS A 103 -7.86 -5.24 10.38
CA LYS A 103 -8.84 -6.06 11.14
C LYS A 103 -9.87 -5.21 11.87
N ASN A 104 -9.46 -4.08 12.43
CA ASN A 104 -10.32 -3.18 13.20
C ASN A 104 -9.96 -1.72 12.90
N ARG A 105 -10.33 -1.31 11.69
CA ARG A 105 -10.03 0.03 11.17
C ARG A 105 -10.62 1.16 12.02
N ALA A 106 -11.80 0.95 12.60
CA ALA A 106 -12.42 1.92 13.50
C ALA A 106 -11.55 2.15 14.75
N GLU A 107 -10.99 1.07 15.32
CA GLU A 107 -10.07 1.17 16.46
C GLU A 107 -8.77 1.88 16.10
N PHE A 108 -8.20 1.55 14.93
CA PHE A 108 -7.02 2.26 14.44
C PHE A 108 -7.30 3.76 14.34
N HIS A 109 -8.41 4.16 13.71
CA HIS A 109 -8.77 5.57 13.54
C HIS A 109 -8.97 6.27 14.88
N ARG A 110 -9.60 5.60 15.85
CA ARG A 110 -9.80 6.17 17.19
C ARG A 110 -8.47 6.45 17.90
N ARG A 111 -7.47 5.59 17.73
CA ARG A 111 -6.16 5.71 18.40
C ARG A 111 -5.18 6.63 17.66
N HIS A 112 -5.19 6.59 16.34
CA HIS A 112 -4.11 7.13 15.51
C HIS A 112 -4.60 8.08 14.41
N GLY A 113 -5.92 8.18 14.20
CA GLY A 113 -6.48 8.93 13.08
C GLY A 113 -6.43 8.17 11.76
N LYS A 114 -6.72 8.90 10.67
CA LYS A 114 -6.79 8.37 9.30
C LYS A 114 -5.40 8.10 8.74
N ASP A 115 -5.25 7.02 7.95
CA ASP A 115 -3.93 6.64 7.45
C ASP A 115 -3.31 7.68 6.49
N TYR A 116 -4.12 8.38 5.69
CA TYR A 116 -3.64 9.44 4.81
C TYR A 116 -2.98 10.61 5.54
N GLY A 117 -3.31 10.83 6.82
CA GLY A 117 -2.68 11.87 7.63
C GLY A 117 -1.17 11.66 7.84
N PHE A 118 -0.69 10.44 7.64
CA PHE A 118 0.73 10.10 7.78
C PHE A 118 1.53 10.20 6.47
N ILE A 119 0.88 10.47 5.33
CA ILE A 119 1.57 10.53 4.02
C ILE A 119 2.61 11.66 4.00
N ALA A 120 2.21 12.88 4.35
CA ALA A 120 3.11 14.04 4.32
C ALA A 120 4.27 13.91 5.32
N PRO A 121 4.05 13.53 6.60
CA PRO A 121 5.14 13.26 7.54
C PRO A 121 6.10 12.16 7.07
N THR A 122 5.57 11.08 6.47
CA THR A 122 6.41 9.99 5.94
C THR A 122 7.33 10.49 4.82
N ARG A 123 6.78 11.28 3.88
CA ARG A 123 7.58 11.89 2.81
C ARG A 123 8.65 12.81 3.35
N ALA A 124 8.30 13.66 4.31
CA ALA A 124 9.25 14.57 4.95
C ALA A 124 10.40 13.81 5.62
N ALA A 125 10.09 12.74 6.37
CA ALA A 125 11.11 11.90 7.01
C ALA A 125 12.07 11.26 5.99
N LEU A 126 11.55 10.79 4.85
CA LEU A 126 12.39 10.24 3.78
C LEU A 126 13.26 11.29 3.11
N SER A 127 12.75 12.51 2.91
CA SER A 127 13.54 13.62 2.37
C SER A 127 14.65 14.05 3.33
N SER A 128 14.40 14.05 4.64
CA SER A 128 15.45 14.34 5.64
C SER A 128 16.57 13.29 5.61
N MET A 129 16.25 12.01 5.41
CA MET A 129 17.26 10.96 5.24
C MET A 129 18.17 11.16 4.02
N GLU A 130 17.75 11.92 3.01
CA GLU A 130 18.56 12.21 1.81
C GLU A 130 19.58 13.34 2.04
N ILE A 131 19.41 14.15 3.09
CA ILE A 131 20.28 15.31 3.39
C ILE A 131 21.45 14.91 4.30
N ASP A 132 21.31 13.83 5.08
CA ASP A 132 22.28 13.39 6.09
C ASP A 132 23.40 12.47 5.54
N PHE A 133 23.66 12.48 4.22
CA PHE A 133 24.72 11.72 3.53
C PHE A 133 25.64 12.63 2.72
#